data_AF-A0A831WZN6-F1
#
_entry.id   AF-A0A831WZN6-F1
#
_cell.length_a   1.000
_cell.length_b   1.000
_cell.length_c   1.000
_cell.angle_alpha   90.00
_cell.angle_beta   90.00
_cell.angle_gamma   90.00
#
_symmetry.space_group_name_H-M   'P 1'
#
loop_
_entity.id
_entity.type
_entity.pdbx_description
1 polymer ?
#
loop_
_entity_poly.entity_id
_entity_poly.type
_entity_poly.pdbx_seq_one_letter_code
_entity_poly.pdbx_strand_id
1 'polypeptide(L)'
;MVHQRSAECSAPSRSRRQVSTRCRPARRAFLPPGVTTLALGPVPGHRAGAGAAASAGERRRSVKSDSGLPRPNSFAGLDFSGARDAGRHAWVSQGRRRLRRLEVWDCRPVAELPGSGVGRDVCLPALAHWISQRGQCLIGCDFPFSLPREVTGGEGWETLVRAFLRRFPTPEEMRSACHDQSGRERRRQTDRESRAPLAPGNLRLYRQTYYGIRDVLSPLIRAGAASVLPFQRPSRGRPWLIEVCPAVTLRRLGLHNWHYKGPEERQRLERRRLLELVQELGMQLPARVCERALHDAGGDALDSLIALYTAWAVRNALEVEPPLATEGHIYVPEQLLGAPAARAAGSVSPVQSVWTAASTRSSPGRGPEMRRS
;
A
#
# COMPACT_ATOMS: atom_id res chain seq x y z
N MET A 1 67.01 10.30 -1.99
CA MET A 1 67.00 10.94 -0.65
C MET A 1 65.55 10.90 -0.17
N VAL A 2 65.09 9.83 0.50
CA VAL A 2 65.23 9.55 1.95
C VAL A 2 64.43 10.61 2.73
N HIS A 3 63.27 10.33 3.34
CA HIS A 3 63.07 9.39 4.45
C HIS A 3 61.65 8.78 4.52
N GLN A 4 61.64 7.46 4.76
CA GLN A 4 60.60 6.71 5.48
C GLN A 4 60.57 7.10 6.97
N ARG A 5 59.43 6.87 7.64
CA ARG A 5 59.40 6.22 8.97
C ARG A 5 58.03 5.62 9.28
N SER A 6 58.06 4.30 9.47
CA SER A 6 57.05 3.43 10.08
C SER A 6 57.01 3.62 11.60
N ALA A 7 55.89 3.27 12.25
CA ALA A 7 55.88 2.59 13.55
C ALA A 7 54.50 1.97 13.85
N GLU A 8 54.51 0.65 14.02
CA GLU A 8 53.51 -0.20 14.65
C GLU A 8 53.42 0.08 16.16
N CYS A 9 52.27 -0.22 16.79
CA CYS A 9 52.18 -1.24 17.86
C CYS A 9 50.87 -1.18 18.68
N SER A 10 50.30 -2.39 18.84
CA SER A 10 49.82 -2.98 20.10
C SER A 10 48.40 -2.70 20.63
N ALA A 11 47.61 -3.77 20.54
CA ALA A 11 46.45 -4.09 21.38
C ALA A 11 46.84 -4.31 22.85
N PRO A 12 45.84 -4.39 23.74
CA PRO A 12 45.84 -5.48 24.71
C PRO A 12 44.49 -6.21 24.82
N SER A 13 44.63 -7.53 24.96
CA SER A 13 43.62 -8.48 25.42
C SER A 13 43.34 -8.29 26.92
N ARG A 14 42.11 -8.60 27.36
CA ARG A 14 41.84 -9.06 28.73
C ARG A 14 40.57 -9.90 28.80
N SER A 15 40.67 -10.93 29.63
CA SER A 15 39.83 -12.11 29.71
C SER A 15 38.84 -12.09 30.87
N ARG A 16 37.79 -12.90 30.72
CA ARG A 16 37.00 -13.67 31.72
C ARG A 16 36.49 -12.97 32.98
N ARG A 17 35.16 -13.06 33.18
CA ARG A 17 34.57 -13.59 34.42
C ARG A 17 33.22 -14.27 34.13
N GLN A 18 33.14 -15.54 34.54
CA GLN A 18 31.92 -16.31 34.73
C GLN A 18 31.19 -15.80 35.97
N VAL A 19 29.85 -15.73 35.94
CA VAL A 19 29.00 -15.94 37.12
C VAL A 19 27.74 -16.70 36.69
N SER A 20 27.50 -17.82 37.37
CA SER A 20 26.29 -18.63 37.27
C SER A 20 25.16 -18.04 38.11
N THR A 21 23.91 -18.19 37.66
CA THR A 21 22.78 -18.41 38.58
C THR A 21 21.71 -19.24 37.89
N ARG A 22 21.47 -20.43 38.44
CA ARG A 22 20.27 -21.26 38.26
C ARG A 22 19.05 -20.49 38.78
N CYS A 23 17.90 -20.61 38.10
CA CYS A 23 16.59 -20.66 38.77
C CYS A 23 15.53 -21.24 37.82
N ARG A 24 14.89 -22.34 38.25
CA ARG A 24 13.64 -22.90 37.72
C ARG A 24 12.45 -22.06 38.22
N PRO A 25 11.28 -22.13 37.56
CA PRO A 25 10.15 -22.83 38.19
C PRO A 25 9.40 -23.71 37.16
N ALA A 26 9.12 -24.99 37.44
CA ALA A 26 8.05 -25.51 38.30
C ALA A 26 6.63 -25.25 37.76
N ARG A 27 6.09 -26.29 37.13
CA ARG A 27 4.66 -26.51 36.86
C ARG A 27 3.86 -26.49 38.16
N ARG A 28 2.62 -25.98 38.12
CA ARG A 28 1.50 -26.58 38.85
C ARG A 28 0.17 -26.16 38.24
N ALA A 29 -0.55 -27.17 37.76
CA ALA A 29 -1.97 -27.14 37.46
C ALA A 29 -2.74 -27.24 38.79
N PHE A 30 -3.85 -26.50 38.89
CA PHE A 30 -4.91 -26.71 39.88
C PHE A 30 -6.24 -26.26 39.26
N LEU A 31 -7.04 -27.23 38.84
CA LEU A 31 -8.52 -27.22 38.82
C LEU A 31 -8.91 -28.34 39.80
N PRO A 32 -9.98 -28.24 40.60
CA PRO A 32 -11.36 -28.58 40.14
C PRO A 32 -12.47 -27.93 41.05
N PRO A 33 -13.70 -28.48 41.25
CA PRO A 33 -14.73 -29.09 40.38
C PRO A 33 -16.18 -28.55 40.60
N GLY A 34 -17.13 -29.02 39.76
CA GLY A 34 -18.55 -29.31 40.11
C GLY A 34 -19.53 -28.14 39.88
N VAL A 35 -20.79 -28.29 39.44
CA VAL A 35 -21.86 -29.26 39.79
C VAL A 35 -23.01 -29.02 38.76
N THR A 36 -23.38 -29.99 37.91
CA THR A 36 -24.60 -30.86 37.94
C THR A 36 -25.74 -30.37 37.00
N THR A 37 -26.04 -31.02 35.86
CA THR A 37 -26.90 -32.21 35.55
C THR A 37 -28.42 -31.93 35.41
N LEU A 38 -29.01 -32.60 34.41
CA LEU A 38 -30.42 -33.01 34.18
C LEU A 38 -31.32 -32.05 33.37
N ALA A 39 -32.31 -32.48 32.57
CA ALA A 39 -32.60 -33.66 31.72
C ALA A 39 -34.08 -33.55 31.27
N LEU A 40 -34.34 -33.96 30.01
CA LEU A 40 -35.58 -34.59 29.48
C LEU A 40 -36.88 -33.76 29.25
N GLY A 41 -37.49 -33.97 28.05
CA GLY A 41 -38.68 -33.32 27.44
C GLY A 41 -40.06 -33.74 28.02
N PRO A 42 -41.17 -33.98 27.27
CA PRO A 42 -41.57 -33.65 25.87
C PRO A 42 -43.02 -33.02 25.70
N VAL A 43 -43.34 -32.43 24.51
CA VAL A 43 -44.50 -32.55 23.53
C VAL A 43 -45.97 -32.82 24.03
N PRO A 44 -47.15 -32.57 23.35
CA PRO A 44 -47.56 -31.94 22.05
C PRO A 44 -48.80 -30.97 22.09
N GLY A 45 -49.19 -30.42 20.93
CA GLY A 45 -50.57 -29.98 20.64
C GLY A 45 -50.88 -29.79 19.14
N HIS A 46 -51.70 -30.68 18.56
CA HIS A 46 -52.19 -30.72 17.17
C HIS A 46 -53.21 -29.63 16.80
N ARG A 47 -53.23 -29.20 15.52
CA ARG A 47 -54.42 -29.36 14.64
C ARG A 47 -54.09 -29.13 13.16
N ALA A 48 -54.72 -29.97 12.33
CA ALA A 48 -54.58 -30.07 10.89
C ALA A 48 -55.55 -29.13 10.14
N GLY A 49 -55.20 -28.80 8.90
CA GLY A 49 -56.08 -28.20 7.90
C GLY A 49 -55.47 -28.37 6.51
N ALA A 50 -56.00 -29.31 5.74
CA ALA A 50 -55.58 -29.62 4.37
C ALA A 50 -56.12 -28.60 3.37
N GLY A 51 -55.37 -28.35 2.29
CA GLY A 51 -55.80 -27.56 1.15
C GLY A 51 -54.72 -27.54 0.08
N ALA A 52 -54.76 -28.53 -0.82
CA ALA A 52 -53.87 -28.63 -1.96
C ALA A 52 -54.29 -27.65 -3.08
N ALA A 53 -53.33 -26.89 -3.61
CA ALA A 53 -53.36 -26.42 -4.98
C ALA A 53 -51.91 -26.17 -5.44
N ALA A 54 -51.52 -26.93 -6.46
CA ALA A 54 -50.24 -26.82 -7.12
C ALA A 54 -50.13 -25.49 -7.87
N SER A 55 -49.04 -24.76 -7.65
CA SER A 55 -48.57 -23.75 -8.60
C SER A 55 -47.05 -23.70 -8.58
N ALA A 56 -46.49 -24.06 -9.74
CA ALA A 56 -45.19 -23.66 -10.29
C ALA A 56 -44.03 -23.48 -9.30
N GLY A 57 -43.06 -24.39 -9.39
CA GLY A 57 -41.77 -24.31 -8.73
C GLY A 57 -41.01 -23.03 -9.10
N GLU A 58 -41.21 -22.00 -8.30
CA GLU A 58 -40.31 -20.88 -8.22
C GLU A 58 -39.16 -21.33 -7.32
N ARG A 59 -38.10 -21.82 -7.96
CA ARG A 59 -36.79 -21.92 -7.33
C ARG A 59 -36.46 -20.52 -6.82
N ARG A 60 -36.81 -20.24 -5.56
CA ARG A 60 -36.19 -19.19 -4.75
C ARG A 60 -34.71 -19.47 -4.82
N ARG A 61 -34.02 -18.83 -5.77
CA ARG A 61 -32.59 -18.59 -5.68
C ARG A 61 -32.45 -17.97 -4.31
N SER A 62 -31.86 -18.70 -3.37
CA SER A 62 -31.40 -18.10 -2.14
C SER A 62 -30.49 -16.96 -2.61
N VAL A 63 -31.01 -15.74 -2.53
CA VAL A 63 -30.20 -14.54 -2.63
C VAL A 63 -29.22 -14.72 -1.49
N LYS A 64 -28.01 -15.19 -1.81
CA LYS A 64 -26.90 -15.18 -0.87
C LYS A 64 -26.91 -13.78 -0.31
N SER A 65 -27.14 -13.66 1.00
CA SER A 65 -27.12 -12.40 1.71
C SER A 65 -25.90 -11.63 1.25
N ASP A 66 -26.12 -10.52 0.55
CA ASP A 66 -25.09 -9.52 0.26
C ASP A 66 -24.41 -9.27 1.61
N SER A 67 -23.12 -9.55 1.72
CA SER A 67 -22.39 -9.67 2.99
C SER A 67 -22.23 -8.33 3.75
N GLY A 68 -23.13 -7.37 3.52
CA GLY A 68 -23.43 -6.22 4.37
C GLY A 68 -22.33 -5.17 4.48
N LEU A 69 -21.14 -5.46 3.92
CA LEU A 69 -20.02 -4.54 3.94
C LEU A 69 -20.34 -3.36 3.00
N PRO A 70 -20.41 -2.14 3.54
CA PRO A 70 -20.66 -0.97 2.71
C PRO A 70 -19.52 -0.82 1.73
N ARG A 71 -19.82 -0.70 0.44
CA ARG A 71 -18.79 -0.59 -0.58
C ARG A 71 -18.16 0.80 -0.54
N PRO A 72 -16.83 0.93 -0.49
CA PRO A 72 -16.18 2.23 -0.51
C PRO A 72 -16.56 2.94 -1.82
N ASN A 73 -16.98 4.20 -1.70
CA ASN A 73 -17.20 5.05 -2.86
C ASN A 73 -16.05 6.02 -3.09
N SER A 74 -15.26 6.30 -2.05
CA SER A 74 -14.04 7.11 -2.09
C SER A 74 -12.81 6.21 -2.08
N PHE A 75 -11.78 6.63 -2.80
CA PHE A 75 -10.54 5.90 -2.99
C PHE A 75 -9.34 6.85 -2.88
N ALA A 76 -8.23 6.32 -2.38
CA ALA A 76 -6.95 6.99 -2.44
C ALA A 76 -5.85 6.01 -2.87
N GLY A 77 -4.79 6.55 -3.45
CA GLY A 77 -3.55 5.84 -3.72
C GLY A 77 -2.40 6.58 -3.06
N LEU A 78 -1.49 5.83 -2.45
CA LEU A 78 -0.31 6.32 -1.77
C LEU A 78 0.90 5.62 -2.38
N ASP A 79 1.77 6.40 -3.02
CA ASP A 79 3.16 6.00 -3.22
C ASP A 79 3.96 6.48 -2.01
N PHE A 80 4.65 5.56 -1.33
CA PHE A 80 5.24 5.82 -0.01
C PHE A 80 6.74 5.96 -0.09
N SER A 81 7.29 6.92 0.66
CA SER A 81 8.74 7.09 0.81
C SER A 81 9.15 7.08 2.28
N GLY A 82 10.20 6.31 2.58
CA GLY A 82 10.90 6.31 3.86
C GLY A 82 12.18 7.17 3.86
N ALA A 83 12.41 7.95 2.80
CA ALA A 83 13.58 8.82 2.67
C ALA A 83 13.60 9.92 3.75
N ARG A 84 14.72 10.62 3.92
CA ARG A 84 14.80 11.73 4.90
C ARG A 84 13.89 12.89 4.50
N ASP A 85 13.78 13.14 3.21
CA ASP A 85 12.93 14.12 2.54
C ASP A 85 11.65 13.49 1.97
N ALA A 86 11.11 12.48 2.66
CA ALA A 86 9.94 11.70 2.23
C ALA A 86 8.75 12.55 1.77
N GLY A 87 8.56 13.76 2.29
CA GLY A 87 7.46 14.63 1.88
C GLY A 87 7.50 15.02 0.39
N ARG A 88 8.67 15.00 -0.27
CA ARG A 88 8.81 15.25 -1.71
C ARG A 88 8.45 14.05 -2.57
N HIS A 89 8.75 12.85 -2.07
CA HIS A 89 8.75 11.60 -2.83
C HIS A 89 7.58 10.69 -2.48
N ALA A 90 6.93 10.89 -1.33
CA ALA A 90 5.65 10.25 -1.05
C ALA A 90 4.54 11.07 -1.72
N TRP A 91 3.64 10.41 -2.43
CA TRP A 91 2.55 11.05 -3.17
C TRP A 91 1.20 10.44 -2.83
N VAL A 92 0.18 11.29 -2.79
CA VAL A 92 -1.21 10.87 -2.60
C VAL A 92 -2.06 11.29 -3.78
N SER A 93 -2.88 10.37 -4.27
CA SER A 93 -3.91 10.61 -5.27
C SER A 93 -5.29 10.29 -4.69
N GLN A 94 -6.31 11.08 -5.06
CA GLN A 94 -7.68 10.88 -4.56
C GLN A 94 -8.68 10.81 -5.69
N GLY A 95 -9.63 9.88 -5.55
CA GLY A 95 -10.72 9.70 -6.49
C GLY A 95 -11.99 9.15 -5.86
N ARG A 96 -13.10 9.26 -6.59
CA ARG A 96 -14.43 8.79 -6.17
C ARG A 96 -15.06 8.10 -7.35
N ARG A 97 -15.70 6.99 -7.06
CA ARG A 97 -16.43 6.27 -8.09
C ARG A 97 -17.66 7.08 -8.50
N ARG A 98 -17.78 7.32 -9.80
CA ARG A 98 -18.98 7.83 -10.47
C ARG A 98 -19.40 6.80 -11.51
N LEU A 99 -20.51 6.11 -11.25
CA LEU A 99 -20.98 5.00 -12.08
C LEU A 99 -19.89 3.91 -12.24
N ARG A 100 -19.39 3.74 -13.47
CA ARG A 100 -18.35 2.78 -13.88
C ARG A 100 -16.96 3.41 -14.00
N ARG A 101 -16.79 4.69 -13.68
CA ARG A 101 -15.53 5.42 -13.80
C ARG A 101 -15.03 5.88 -12.43
N LEU A 102 -13.72 6.16 -12.36
CA LEU A 102 -13.07 6.75 -11.20
C LEU A 102 -12.75 8.22 -11.51
N GLU A 103 -13.51 9.14 -10.91
CA GLU A 103 -13.27 10.58 -11.03
C GLU A 103 -12.12 10.96 -10.09
N VAL A 104 -10.97 11.36 -10.64
CA VAL A 104 -9.80 11.80 -9.88
C VAL A 104 -9.83 13.31 -9.77
N TRP A 105 -9.63 13.87 -8.57
CA TRP A 105 -9.57 15.33 -8.39
C TRP A 105 -8.23 15.81 -7.86
N ASP A 106 -7.37 14.91 -7.39
CA ASP A 106 -6.16 15.27 -6.68
C ASP A 106 -5.03 14.26 -6.89
N CYS A 107 -3.82 14.78 -7.00
CA CYS A 107 -2.55 14.05 -7.07
C CYS A 107 -1.47 15.03 -6.62
N ARG A 108 -0.86 14.81 -5.46
CA ARG A 108 0.10 15.75 -4.86
C ARG A 108 1.12 15.05 -3.96
N PRO A 109 2.33 15.59 -3.77
CA PRO A 109 3.28 15.09 -2.80
C PRO A 109 2.73 15.31 -1.39
N VAL A 110 3.12 14.45 -0.47
CA VAL A 110 2.69 14.47 0.92
C VAL A 110 3.10 15.76 1.63
N ALA A 111 4.17 16.44 1.20
CA ALA A 111 4.56 17.76 1.71
C ALA A 111 3.48 18.84 1.54
N GLU A 112 2.55 18.67 0.59
CA GLU A 112 1.44 19.62 0.36
C GLU A 112 0.18 19.31 1.19
N LEU A 113 0.23 18.31 2.07
CA LEU A 113 -0.86 18.04 3.01
C LEU A 113 -0.89 19.10 4.13
N PRO A 114 -2.08 19.40 4.70
CA PRO A 114 -2.18 20.31 5.85
C PRO A 114 -1.31 19.84 7.02
N GLY A 115 -0.50 20.75 7.56
CA GLY A 115 0.43 20.44 8.67
C GLY A 115 1.62 19.56 8.28
N SER A 116 1.86 19.34 6.98
CA SER A 116 2.97 18.53 6.48
C SER A 116 4.20 19.38 6.12
N GLY A 117 5.24 18.71 5.63
CA GLY A 117 6.48 19.33 5.16
C GLY A 117 7.35 18.35 4.39
N VAL A 118 8.56 18.76 4.03
CA VAL A 118 9.51 17.92 3.28
C VAL A 118 10.10 16.80 4.14
N GLY A 119 10.41 17.08 5.41
CA GLY A 119 11.07 16.13 6.29
C GLY A 119 10.15 14.98 6.69
N ARG A 120 10.67 13.74 6.65
CA ARG A 120 9.95 12.52 7.00
C ARG A 120 9.24 12.59 8.35
N ASP A 121 9.94 13.07 9.37
CA ASP A 121 9.45 13.09 10.74
C ASP A 121 8.31 14.11 10.93
N VAL A 122 8.09 15.01 9.97
CA VAL A 122 6.94 15.93 9.90
C VAL A 122 5.85 15.38 8.97
N CYS A 123 6.24 14.86 7.81
CA CYS A 123 5.29 14.48 6.77
C CYS A 123 4.54 13.18 7.07
N LEU A 124 5.19 12.21 7.74
CA LEU A 124 4.56 10.92 8.04
C LEU A 124 3.47 11.02 9.12
N PRO A 125 3.64 11.77 10.23
CA PRO A 125 2.55 12.07 11.14
C PRO A 125 1.38 12.80 10.45
N ALA A 126 1.66 13.78 9.59
CA ALA A 126 0.64 14.48 8.82
C ALA A 126 -0.11 13.54 7.86
N LEU A 127 0.58 12.60 7.22
CA LEU A 127 -0.01 11.56 6.39
C LEU A 127 -0.92 10.63 7.20
N ALA A 128 -0.46 10.13 8.35
CA ALA A 128 -1.28 9.29 9.23
C ALA A 128 -2.53 10.03 9.71
N HIS A 129 -2.39 11.30 10.10
CA HIS A 129 -3.52 12.16 10.43
C HIS A 129 -4.48 12.30 9.23
N TRP A 130 -3.98 12.62 8.04
CA TRP A 130 -4.78 12.74 6.83
C TRP A 130 -5.57 11.48 6.51
N ILE A 131 -4.94 10.29 6.63
CA ILE A 131 -5.60 8.99 6.47
C ILE A 131 -6.76 8.85 7.46
N SER A 132 -6.54 9.15 8.74
CA SER A 132 -7.57 9.02 9.79
C SER A 132 -8.84 9.83 9.51
N GLN A 133 -8.72 10.92 8.74
CA GLN A 133 -9.82 11.83 8.41
C GLN A 133 -10.58 11.46 7.11
N ARG A 134 -10.29 10.32 6.47
CA ARG A 134 -10.89 9.98 5.16
C ARG A 134 -12.28 9.35 5.24
N GLY A 135 -12.83 9.14 6.44
CA GLY A 135 -14.09 8.40 6.60
C GLY A 135 -14.00 7.04 5.90
N GLN A 136 -15.07 6.57 5.28
CA GLN A 136 -15.03 5.32 4.54
C GLN A 136 -14.36 5.45 3.16
N CYS A 137 -13.04 5.37 3.14
CA CYS A 137 -12.18 5.44 1.95
C CYS A 137 -11.31 4.20 1.85
N LEU A 138 -11.20 3.58 0.66
CA LEU A 138 -10.25 2.49 0.42
C LEU A 138 -8.94 3.05 -0.14
N ILE A 139 -7.83 2.78 0.55
CA ILE A 139 -6.53 3.37 0.26
C ILE A 139 -5.55 2.26 -0.12
N GLY A 140 -5.02 2.33 -1.34
CA GLY A 140 -3.91 1.48 -1.78
C GLY A 140 -2.59 2.10 -1.37
N CYS A 141 -1.79 1.39 -0.59
CA CYS A 141 -0.51 1.86 -0.06
C CYS A 141 0.67 1.08 -0.64
N ASP A 142 1.62 1.77 -1.29
CA ASP A 142 2.85 1.18 -1.83
C ASP A 142 3.94 1.03 -0.77
N PHE A 143 3.70 0.18 0.22
CA PHE A 143 4.74 -0.31 1.12
C PHE A 143 4.30 -1.60 1.81
N PRO A 144 5.23 -2.49 2.19
CA PRO A 144 4.87 -3.72 2.90
C PRO A 144 4.23 -3.46 4.26
N PHE A 145 3.09 -4.10 4.54
CA PHE A 145 2.39 -3.98 5.83
C PHE A 145 2.93 -4.94 6.91
N SER A 146 3.84 -5.83 6.55
CA SER A 146 4.34 -6.88 7.44
C SER A 146 5.74 -7.33 7.03
N LEU A 147 6.36 -8.13 7.89
CA LEU A 147 7.62 -8.80 7.64
C LEU A 147 7.35 -10.29 7.33
N PRO A 148 8.35 -11.02 6.79
CA PRO A 148 8.25 -12.46 6.62
C PRO A 148 7.90 -13.17 7.93
N ARG A 149 7.08 -14.24 7.87
CA ARG A 149 6.55 -14.98 9.02
C ARG A 149 7.65 -15.47 9.94
N GLU A 150 8.81 -15.84 9.40
CA GLU A 150 9.97 -16.28 10.17
C GLU A 150 10.55 -15.15 11.04
N VAL A 151 10.36 -13.88 10.63
CA VAL A 151 10.80 -12.69 11.36
C VAL A 151 9.82 -12.32 12.46
N THR A 152 8.51 -12.48 12.20
CA THR A 152 7.45 -12.20 13.17
C THR A 152 7.34 -13.32 14.22
N GLY A 153 7.82 -14.53 13.91
CA GLY A 153 7.75 -15.67 14.81
C GLY A 153 6.34 -16.25 14.92
N GLY A 154 5.48 -15.98 13.94
CA GLY A 154 4.08 -16.42 13.94
C GLY A 154 3.19 -15.72 14.97
N GLU A 155 3.68 -14.65 15.61
CA GLU A 155 2.83 -13.79 16.45
C GLU A 155 1.75 -13.10 15.60
N GLY A 156 0.61 -12.78 16.22
CA GLY A 156 -0.45 -12.05 15.54
C GLY A 156 0.05 -10.70 15.03
N TRP A 157 -0.36 -10.31 13.81
CA TRP A 157 0.11 -9.09 13.16
C TRP A 157 -0.10 -7.83 14.01
N GLU A 158 -1.23 -7.70 14.70
CA GLU A 158 -1.46 -6.54 15.58
C GLU A 158 -0.46 -6.48 16.75
N THR A 159 -0.08 -7.64 17.30
CA THR A 159 0.94 -7.73 18.35
C THR A 159 2.28 -7.21 17.82
N LEU A 160 2.68 -7.64 16.61
CA LEU A 160 3.86 -7.12 15.94
C LEU A 160 3.80 -5.60 15.77
N VAL A 161 2.72 -5.06 15.20
CA VAL A 161 2.58 -3.62 14.93
C VAL A 161 2.62 -2.79 16.22
N ARG A 162 2.01 -3.28 17.29
CA ARG A 162 2.05 -2.61 18.61
C ARG A 162 3.44 -2.71 19.25
N ALA A 163 4.14 -3.83 19.09
CA ALA A 163 5.49 -4.03 19.63
C ALA A 163 6.62 -3.53 18.71
N PHE A 164 6.29 -3.03 17.51
CA PHE A 164 7.24 -2.89 16.39
C PHE A 164 8.49 -2.11 16.76
N LEU A 165 8.34 -0.90 17.30
CA LEU A 165 9.46 -0.04 17.69
C LEU A 165 10.32 -0.64 18.82
N ARG A 166 9.71 -1.40 19.73
CA ARG A 166 10.45 -2.09 20.80
C ARG A 166 11.24 -3.27 20.24
N ARG A 167 10.68 -4.00 19.26
CA ARG A 167 11.31 -5.16 18.63
C ARG A 167 12.40 -4.77 17.64
N PHE A 168 12.19 -3.67 16.93
CA PHE A 168 13.11 -3.09 15.97
C PHE A 168 13.27 -1.59 16.24
N PRO A 169 14.19 -1.21 17.14
CA PRO A 169 14.54 0.19 17.41
C PRO A 169 14.98 0.98 16.17
N THR A 170 15.62 0.31 15.21
CA THR A 170 16.19 0.94 14.01
C THR A 170 15.74 0.24 12.72
N PRO A 171 15.66 0.97 11.57
CA PRO A 171 15.45 0.37 10.27
C PRO A 171 16.48 -0.72 9.94
N GLU A 172 17.74 -0.52 10.33
CA GLU A 172 18.84 -1.42 10.09
C GLU A 172 18.71 -2.74 10.88
N GLU A 173 18.21 -2.69 12.12
CA GLU A 173 17.89 -3.90 12.90
C GLU A 173 16.71 -4.67 12.29
N MET A 174 15.65 -3.99 11.87
CA MET A 174 14.53 -4.63 11.14
C MET A 174 15.02 -5.31 9.87
N ARG A 175 15.85 -4.61 9.09
CA ARG A 175 16.46 -5.14 7.88
C ARG A 175 17.29 -6.39 8.17
N SER A 176 18.14 -6.34 9.19
CA SER A 176 19.00 -7.46 9.58
C SER A 176 18.17 -8.69 9.95
N ALA A 177 17.07 -8.50 10.69
CA ALA A 177 16.15 -9.58 11.03
C ALA A 177 15.48 -10.22 9.80
N CYS A 178 15.31 -9.47 8.70
CA CYS A 178 14.78 -9.99 7.44
C CYS A 178 15.78 -10.82 6.61
N HIS A 179 17.02 -11.00 7.06
CA HIS A 179 18.01 -11.83 6.36
C HIS A 179 18.22 -13.16 7.07
N ASP A 180 18.33 -14.25 6.31
CA ASP A 180 18.71 -15.55 6.88
C ASP A 180 20.20 -15.60 7.26
N GLN A 181 20.63 -16.70 7.88
CA GLN A 181 22.01 -16.88 8.34
C GLN A 181 23.03 -16.82 7.20
N SER A 182 22.59 -17.06 5.96
CA SER A 182 23.44 -16.95 4.76
C SER A 182 23.45 -15.53 4.17
N GLY A 183 22.73 -14.59 4.77
CA GLY A 183 22.60 -13.22 4.27
C GLY A 183 21.61 -13.08 3.12
N ARG A 184 20.76 -14.08 2.86
CA ARG A 184 19.72 -13.99 1.84
C ARG A 184 18.46 -13.35 2.41
N GLU A 185 17.89 -12.42 1.63
CA GLU A 185 16.63 -11.73 1.96
C GLU A 185 15.46 -12.72 2.04
N ARG A 186 14.76 -12.73 3.17
CA ARG A 186 13.50 -13.48 3.33
C ARG A 186 12.37 -12.73 2.62
N ARG A 187 11.52 -13.49 1.93
CA ARG A 187 10.32 -13.02 1.22
C ARG A 187 9.07 -13.56 1.89
N ARG A 188 8.05 -12.72 2.02
CA ARG A 188 6.71 -13.16 2.40
C ARG A 188 6.13 -14.08 1.34
N GLN A 189 5.08 -14.81 1.69
CA GLN A 189 4.33 -15.61 0.73
C GLN A 189 3.81 -14.75 -0.43
N THR A 190 3.17 -13.61 -0.12
CA THR A 190 2.63 -12.71 -1.16
C THR A 190 3.71 -12.17 -2.10
N ASP A 191 4.94 -11.94 -1.62
CA ASP A 191 6.04 -11.46 -2.45
C ASP A 191 6.44 -12.51 -3.50
N ARG A 192 6.36 -13.79 -3.14
CA ARG A 192 6.69 -14.91 -4.04
C ARG A 192 5.57 -15.14 -5.05
N GLU A 193 4.33 -15.20 -4.57
CA GLU A 193 3.13 -15.43 -5.39
C GLU A 193 2.92 -14.32 -6.42
N SER A 194 3.03 -13.07 -5.98
CA SER A 194 2.89 -11.90 -6.86
C SER A 194 4.16 -11.62 -7.67
N ARG A 195 5.27 -12.31 -7.39
CA ARG A 195 6.62 -12.04 -7.92
C ARG A 195 7.05 -10.59 -7.67
N ALA A 196 6.76 -10.03 -6.50
CA ALA A 196 7.13 -8.67 -6.13
C ALA A 196 8.63 -8.43 -6.34
N PRO A 197 9.04 -7.27 -6.88
CA PRO A 197 10.44 -7.03 -7.23
C PRO A 197 11.35 -7.07 -5.99
N LEU A 198 10.89 -6.49 -4.88
CA LEU A 198 11.69 -6.28 -3.66
C LEU A 198 11.01 -6.94 -2.46
N ALA A 199 11.81 -7.56 -1.59
CA ALA A 199 11.35 -8.06 -0.30
C ALA A 199 11.28 -6.94 0.75
N PRO A 200 10.53 -7.09 1.86
CA PRO A 200 10.41 -6.05 2.90
C PRO A 200 11.74 -5.59 3.50
N GLY A 201 12.74 -6.47 3.59
CA GLY A 201 14.09 -6.17 4.08
C GLY A 201 15.07 -5.71 3.00
N ASN A 202 14.62 -5.51 1.75
CA ASN A 202 15.51 -5.18 0.66
C ASN A 202 16.20 -3.83 0.87
N LEU A 203 17.48 -3.71 0.47
CA LEU A 203 18.27 -2.48 0.65
C LEU A 203 17.57 -1.21 0.11
N ARG A 204 16.79 -1.32 -0.96
CA ARG A 204 16.07 -0.20 -1.57
C ARG A 204 14.71 0.07 -0.92
N LEU A 205 14.14 -0.89 -0.18
CA LEU A 205 12.76 -0.86 0.33
C LEU A 205 12.65 -0.77 1.86
N TYR A 206 13.64 -1.27 2.60
CA TYR A 206 13.49 -1.51 4.04
C TYR A 206 13.14 -0.26 4.86
N ARG A 207 13.55 0.93 4.43
CA ARG A 207 13.14 2.18 5.08
C ARG A 207 11.67 2.49 4.86
N GLN A 208 11.15 2.24 3.66
CA GLN A 208 9.71 2.35 3.39
C GLN A 208 8.92 1.37 4.26
N THR A 209 9.33 0.11 4.31
CA THR A 209 8.73 -0.90 5.21
C THR A 209 8.75 -0.44 6.67
N TYR A 210 9.92 -0.01 7.16
CA TYR A 210 10.10 0.36 8.56
C TYR A 210 9.22 1.54 8.97
N TYR A 211 9.32 2.65 8.24
CA TYR A 211 8.60 3.88 8.58
C TYR A 211 7.10 3.78 8.23
N GLY A 212 6.73 2.99 7.21
CA GLY A 212 5.33 2.70 6.91
C GLY A 212 4.65 1.96 8.07
N ILE A 213 5.30 0.93 8.62
CA ILE A 213 4.76 0.22 9.79
C ILE A 213 4.81 1.10 11.05
N ARG A 214 5.96 1.73 11.33
CA ARG A 214 6.18 2.51 12.56
C ARG A 214 5.34 3.78 12.63
N ASP A 215 5.38 4.61 11.60
CA ASP A 215 4.87 5.99 11.63
C ASP A 215 3.50 6.14 10.96
N VAL A 216 3.06 5.16 10.16
CA VAL A 216 1.72 5.19 9.54
C VAL A 216 0.80 4.13 10.16
N LEU A 217 1.15 2.84 10.06
CA LEU A 217 0.25 1.79 10.53
C LEU A 217 0.12 1.76 12.06
N SER A 218 1.23 1.78 12.81
CA SER A 218 1.20 1.69 14.28
C SER A 218 0.33 2.76 14.95
N PRO A 219 0.47 4.08 14.65
CA PRO A 219 -0.40 5.08 15.25
C PRO A 219 -1.86 4.92 14.85
N LEU A 220 -2.15 4.59 13.59
CA LEU A 220 -3.53 4.33 13.13
C LEU A 220 -4.16 3.15 13.87
N ILE A 221 -3.44 2.04 14.01
CA ILE A 221 -3.93 0.85 14.72
C ILE A 221 -4.08 1.09 16.22
N ARG A 222 -3.17 1.84 16.83
CA ARG A 222 -3.24 2.19 18.27
C ARG A 222 -4.46 3.07 18.58
N ALA A 223 -4.77 4.03 17.70
CA ALA A 223 -5.97 4.86 17.80
C ALA A 223 -7.25 4.16 17.29
N GLY A 224 -7.11 2.96 16.75
CA GLY A 224 -8.15 2.25 16.01
C GLY A 224 -8.57 2.95 14.71
N ALA A 225 -7.94 4.04 14.28
CA ALA A 225 -8.42 4.99 13.28
C ALA A 225 -8.57 4.46 11.84
N ALA A 226 -8.10 3.24 11.54
CA ALA A 226 -8.22 2.60 10.24
C ALA A 226 -8.43 1.08 10.40
N SER A 227 -8.95 0.43 9.37
CA SER A 227 -8.92 -1.03 9.21
C SER A 227 -7.84 -1.41 8.22
N VAL A 228 -6.93 -2.31 8.59
CA VAL A 228 -5.84 -2.75 7.71
C VAL A 228 -6.11 -4.17 7.22
N LEU A 229 -6.26 -4.32 5.91
CA LEU A 229 -6.58 -5.58 5.25
C LEU A 229 -5.30 -6.31 4.79
N PRO A 230 -5.27 -7.65 4.84
CA PRO A 230 -6.35 -8.53 5.28
C PRO A 230 -6.50 -8.60 6.81
N PHE A 231 -5.51 -8.18 7.60
CA PHE A 231 -5.42 -8.45 9.05
C PHE A 231 -6.65 -8.13 9.90
N GLN A 232 -7.44 -7.13 9.52
CA GLN A 232 -8.61 -6.67 10.27
C GLN A 232 -9.86 -6.65 9.39
N ARG A 233 -11.02 -6.83 10.03
CA ARG A 233 -12.30 -6.61 9.36
C ARG A 233 -12.44 -5.14 8.97
N PRO A 234 -12.95 -4.81 7.77
CA PRO A 234 -13.30 -3.46 7.41
C PRO A 234 -14.40 -2.92 8.33
N SER A 235 -14.17 -1.73 8.88
CA SER A 235 -15.10 -1.04 9.77
C SER A 235 -15.82 0.11 9.04
N ARG A 236 -17.11 0.31 9.32
CA ARG A 236 -17.88 1.42 8.73
C ARG A 236 -17.34 2.76 9.22
N GLY A 237 -17.38 3.78 8.36
CA GLY A 237 -16.99 5.16 8.72
C GLY A 237 -15.49 5.39 8.92
N ARG A 238 -14.64 4.39 8.63
CA ARG A 238 -13.17 4.48 8.78
C ARG A 238 -12.47 4.11 7.49
N PRO A 239 -11.25 4.61 7.24
CA PRO A 239 -10.47 4.25 6.07
C PRO A 239 -10.06 2.77 6.14
N TRP A 240 -10.00 2.14 4.99
CA TRP A 240 -9.49 0.78 4.82
C TRP A 240 -8.18 0.85 4.07
N LEU A 241 -7.14 0.25 4.61
CA LEU A 241 -5.81 0.22 3.99
C LEU A 241 -5.57 -1.16 3.39
N ILE A 242 -5.11 -1.18 2.15
CA ILE A 242 -4.62 -2.38 1.46
C ILE A 242 -3.20 -2.14 0.99
N GLU A 243 -2.39 -3.18 1.04
CA GLU A 243 -1.05 -3.16 0.47
C GLU A 243 -1.15 -3.33 -1.05
N VAL A 244 -0.46 -2.46 -1.80
CA VAL A 244 -0.36 -2.54 -3.26
C VAL A 244 1.10 -2.46 -3.66
N CYS A 245 1.42 -2.89 -4.88
CA CYS A 245 2.73 -2.69 -5.47
C CYS A 245 2.55 -2.26 -6.94
N PRO A 246 2.79 -0.99 -7.29
CA PRO A 246 2.60 -0.47 -8.65
C PRO A 246 3.30 -1.31 -9.71
N ALA A 247 4.53 -1.78 -9.45
CA ALA A 247 5.26 -2.67 -10.36
C ALA A 247 4.52 -4.00 -10.61
N VAL A 248 3.91 -4.59 -9.57
CA VAL A 248 3.10 -5.82 -9.71
C VAL A 248 1.84 -5.52 -10.51
N THR A 249 1.14 -4.41 -10.23
CA THR A 249 -0.04 -3.97 -10.97
C THR A 249 0.29 -3.75 -12.45
N LEU A 250 1.34 -2.98 -12.76
CA LEU A 250 1.77 -2.72 -14.14
C LEU A 250 2.09 -4.02 -14.88
N ARG A 251 2.81 -4.96 -14.25
CA ARG A 251 3.06 -6.28 -14.83
C ARG A 251 1.76 -7.05 -15.10
N ARG A 252 0.79 -7.00 -14.18
CA ARG A 252 -0.51 -7.66 -14.37
C ARG A 252 -1.29 -7.08 -15.55
N LEU A 253 -1.11 -5.79 -15.80
CA LEU A 253 -1.66 -5.08 -16.97
C LEU A 253 -0.81 -5.28 -18.25
N GLY A 254 0.26 -6.07 -18.21
CA GLY A 254 1.12 -6.38 -19.36
C GLY A 254 2.28 -5.40 -19.59
N LEU A 255 2.59 -4.51 -18.65
CA LEU A 255 3.47 -3.34 -18.84
C LEU A 255 4.83 -3.46 -18.15
N HIS A 256 5.35 -4.67 -18.01
CA HIS A 256 6.50 -4.98 -17.15
C HIS A 256 7.86 -4.41 -17.60
N ASN A 257 7.98 -3.84 -18.81
CA ASN A 257 9.24 -3.35 -19.40
C ASN A 257 9.28 -1.81 -19.57
N TRP A 258 8.46 -1.08 -18.82
CA TRP A 258 8.36 0.38 -18.96
C TRP A 258 9.32 1.07 -18.00
N HIS A 259 10.07 2.04 -18.51
CA HIS A 259 11.11 2.80 -17.83
C HIS A 259 10.68 4.26 -17.61
N TYR A 260 9.49 4.48 -17.05
CA TYR A 260 8.90 5.82 -16.93
C TYR A 260 9.56 6.72 -15.87
N LYS A 261 10.47 6.19 -15.05
CA LYS A 261 11.23 6.95 -14.05
C LYS A 261 12.50 7.52 -14.68
N GLY A 262 12.67 8.84 -14.62
CA GLY A 262 13.80 9.56 -15.18
C GLY A 262 13.41 10.93 -15.75
N PRO A 263 14.40 11.85 -15.91
CA PRO A 263 14.14 13.22 -16.35
C PRO A 263 14.07 13.38 -17.87
N GLU A 264 14.51 12.39 -18.66
CA GLU A 264 14.62 12.53 -20.11
C GLU A 264 13.25 12.43 -20.81
N GLU A 265 13.20 12.90 -22.06
CA GLU A 265 11.95 12.97 -22.82
C GLU A 265 11.35 11.59 -23.08
N ARG A 266 12.18 10.55 -23.24
CA ARG A 266 11.71 9.17 -23.39
C ARG A 266 10.85 8.76 -22.19
N GLN A 267 11.32 9.00 -20.96
CA GLN A 267 10.59 8.63 -19.75
C GLN A 267 9.33 9.49 -19.59
N ARG A 268 9.38 10.77 -19.98
CA ARG A 268 8.19 11.63 -20.04
C ARG A 268 7.12 11.09 -21.01
N LEU A 269 7.52 10.60 -22.19
CA LEU A 269 6.60 9.96 -23.14
C LEU A 269 6.02 8.66 -22.59
N GLU A 270 6.81 7.87 -21.87
CA GLU A 270 6.30 6.67 -21.19
C GLU A 270 5.31 7.00 -20.07
N ARG A 271 5.56 8.06 -19.27
CA ARG A 271 4.56 8.58 -18.30
C ARG A 271 3.28 9.01 -18.99
N ARG A 272 3.36 9.69 -20.14
CA ARG A 272 2.16 10.08 -20.94
C ARG A 272 1.33 8.87 -21.35
N ARG A 273 1.98 7.86 -21.92
CA ARG A 273 1.30 6.63 -22.36
C ARG A 273 0.66 5.86 -21.19
N LEU A 274 1.28 5.87 -20.01
CA LEU A 274 0.68 5.28 -18.80
C LEU A 274 -0.56 6.06 -18.34
N LEU A 275 -0.54 7.39 -18.42
CA LEU A 275 -1.71 8.23 -18.13
C LEU A 275 -2.87 7.92 -19.08
N GLU A 276 -2.59 7.85 -20.39
CA GLU A 276 -3.59 7.46 -21.40
C GLU A 276 -4.19 6.09 -21.09
N LEU A 277 -3.36 5.11 -20.74
CA LEU A 277 -3.82 3.77 -20.40
C LEU A 277 -4.73 3.77 -19.16
N VAL A 278 -4.35 4.42 -18.06
CA VAL A 278 -5.23 4.43 -16.88
C VAL A 278 -6.55 5.18 -17.15
N GLN A 279 -6.57 6.11 -18.11
CA GLN A 279 -7.80 6.72 -18.60
C GLN A 279 -8.67 5.73 -19.39
N GLU A 280 -8.08 4.92 -20.26
CA GLU A 280 -8.76 3.82 -20.96
C GLU A 280 -9.35 2.80 -19.98
N LEU A 281 -8.65 2.55 -18.86
CA LEU A 281 -9.11 1.68 -17.77
C LEU A 281 -10.21 2.30 -16.90
N GLY A 282 -10.64 3.54 -17.19
CA GLY A 282 -11.80 4.18 -16.60
C GLY A 282 -11.49 5.26 -15.57
N MET A 283 -10.24 5.69 -15.42
CA MET A 283 -9.90 6.88 -14.63
C MET A 283 -10.18 8.17 -15.43
N GLN A 284 -10.89 9.11 -14.82
CA GLN A 284 -11.05 10.46 -15.38
C GLN A 284 -10.01 11.35 -14.70
N LEU A 285 -8.99 11.72 -15.46
CA LEU A 285 -7.89 12.56 -14.98
C LEU A 285 -8.07 14.00 -15.49
N PRO A 286 -8.14 15.00 -14.60
CA PRO A 286 -8.11 16.39 -15.00
C PRO A 286 -6.70 16.79 -15.45
N ALA A 287 -6.61 17.79 -16.31
CA ALA A 287 -5.38 18.35 -16.86
C ALA A 287 -4.25 18.50 -15.83
N ARG A 288 -4.57 19.16 -14.71
CA ARG A 288 -3.63 19.43 -13.62
C ARG A 288 -3.01 18.15 -13.04
N VAL A 289 -3.76 17.05 -12.97
CA VAL A 289 -3.25 15.77 -12.46
C VAL A 289 -2.31 15.16 -13.48
N CYS A 290 -2.67 15.17 -14.76
CA CYS A 290 -1.80 14.70 -15.84
C CYS A 290 -0.49 15.49 -15.91
N GLU A 291 -0.56 16.83 -15.84
CA GLU A 291 0.61 17.70 -15.85
C GLU A 291 1.55 17.38 -14.69
N ARG A 292 1.03 17.29 -13.46
CA ARG A 292 1.84 16.93 -12.29
C ARG A 292 2.54 15.59 -12.47
N ALA A 293 1.82 14.56 -12.92
CA ALA A 293 2.41 13.24 -13.16
C ALA A 293 3.44 13.25 -14.30
N LEU A 294 3.26 14.06 -15.35
CA LEU A 294 4.24 14.18 -16.44
C LEU A 294 5.52 14.89 -16.01
N HIS A 295 5.41 15.89 -15.14
CA HIS A 295 6.52 16.72 -14.66
C HIS A 295 7.30 16.10 -13.50
N ASP A 296 6.71 15.12 -12.82
CA ASP A 296 7.42 14.34 -11.82
C ASP A 296 8.35 13.29 -12.47
N ALA A 297 9.65 13.61 -12.51
CA ALA A 297 10.67 12.72 -13.03
C ALA A 297 10.89 11.46 -12.17
N GLY A 298 10.52 11.50 -10.88
CA GLY A 298 10.58 10.34 -9.98
C GLY A 298 9.58 9.25 -10.36
N GLY A 299 8.48 9.65 -11.02
CA GLY A 299 7.37 8.76 -11.36
C GLY A 299 6.50 8.40 -10.15
N ASP A 300 6.71 9.07 -9.02
CA ASP A 300 6.06 8.82 -7.73
C ASP A 300 4.59 9.27 -7.77
N ALA A 301 4.32 10.39 -8.46
CA ALA A 301 2.96 10.82 -8.78
C ALA A 301 2.18 9.75 -9.54
N LEU A 302 2.82 9.12 -10.53
CA LEU A 302 2.21 8.08 -11.35
C LEU A 302 2.01 6.78 -10.55
N ASP A 303 2.97 6.41 -9.70
CA ASP A 303 2.84 5.26 -8.79
C ASP A 303 1.66 5.44 -7.83
N SER A 304 1.43 6.66 -7.33
CA SER A 304 0.25 6.95 -6.50
C SER A 304 -1.07 6.83 -7.28
N LEU A 305 -1.08 7.16 -8.59
CA LEU A 305 -2.26 6.97 -9.46
C LEU A 305 -2.50 5.48 -9.75
N ILE A 306 -1.45 4.68 -9.92
CA ILE A 306 -1.53 3.23 -10.11
C ILE A 306 -2.02 2.55 -8.82
N ALA A 307 -1.55 3.01 -7.65
CA ALA A 307 -2.05 2.58 -6.35
C ALA A 307 -3.54 2.91 -6.18
N LEU A 308 -3.96 4.11 -6.58
CA LEU A 308 -5.37 4.54 -6.58
C LEU A 308 -6.22 3.67 -7.51
N TYR A 309 -5.75 3.43 -8.74
CA TYR A 309 -6.40 2.52 -9.68
C TYR A 309 -6.56 1.12 -9.08
N THR A 310 -5.49 0.58 -8.49
CA THR A 310 -5.49 -0.75 -7.88
C THR A 310 -6.55 -0.86 -6.80
N ALA A 311 -6.58 0.09 -5.85
CA ALA A 311 -7.58 0.16 -4.79
C ALA A 311 -9.01 0.19 -5.36
N TRP A 312 -9.25 1.03 -6.37
CA TRP A 312 -10.54 1.04 -7.04
C TRP A 312 -10.85 -0.29 -7.72
N ALA A 313 -9.94 -0.87 -8.50
CA ALA A 313 -10.17 -2.08 -9.28
C ALA A 313 -10.51 -3.30 -8.39
N VAL A 314 -9.82 -3.47 -7.26
CA VAL A 314 -10.00 -4.63 -6.36
C VAL A 314 -11.17 -4.46 -5.37
N ARG A 315 -11.87 -3.33 -5.38
CA ARG A 315 -12.92 -2.97 -4.40
C ARG A 315 -14.01 -4.03 -4.14
N ASN A 316 -14.29 -4.90 -5.11
CA ASN A 316 -15.28 -5.97 -5.00
C ASN A 316 -14.66 -7.34 -4.68
N ALA A 317 -13.35 -7.47 -4.81
CA ALA A 317 -12.57 -8.68 -4.54
C ALA A 317 -11.80 -8.58 -3.21
N LEU A 318 -12.16 -7.62 -2.36
CA LEU A 318 -11.73 -7.58 -0.97
C LEU A 318 -12.41 -8.74 -0.27
N GLU A 319 -11.83 -9.93 -0.37
CA GLU A 319 -12.25 -11.07 0.44
C GLU A 319 -11.96 -10.71 1.89
N VAL A 320 -13.03 -10.41 2.61
CA VAL A 320 -13.04 -10.21 4.03
C VAL A 320 -13.51 -11.53 4.62
N GLU A 321 -12.69 -12.56 4.48
CA GLU A 321 -12.65 -13.63 5.47
C GLU A 321 -11.77 -13.09 6.60
N PRO A 322 -12.36 -12.71 7.76
CA PRO A 322 -11.65 -12.10 8.86
C PRO A 322 -10.53 -13.03 9.35
N PRO A 323 -9.25 -12.66 9.24
CA PRO A 323 -8.26 -13.68 8.98
C PRO A 323 -7.26 -13.90 10.11
N LEU A 324 -6.74 -15.13 10.13
CA LEU A 324 -5.51 -15.55 10.78
C LEU A 324 -4.25 -15.15 9.97
N ALA A 325 -4.31 -14.08 9.16
CA ALA A 325 -3.21 -13.73 8.27
C ALA A 325 -1.99 -13.30 9.08
N THR A 326 -0.91 -14.07 9.01
CA THR A 326 0.36 -13.77 9.69
C THR A 326 1.25 -12.84 8.87
N GLU A 327 0.96 -12.68 7.58
CA GLU A 327 1.67 -11.82 6.64
C GLU A 327 0.67 -10.99 5.82
N GLY A 328 1.17 -9.91 5.23
CA GLY A 328 0.43 -9.00 4.36
C GLY A 328 0.16 -9.61 3.00
N HIS A 329 -0.70 -8.95 2.23
CA HIS A 329 -1.12 -9.39 0.93
C HIS A 329 -1.06 -8.23 -0.06
N ILE A 330 -0.29 -8.38 -1.13
CA ILE A 330 -0.26 -7.43 -2.23
C ILE A 330 -1.52 -7.63 -3.06
N TYR A 331 -2.44 -6.68 -2.98
CA TYR A 331 -3.66 -6.70 -3.78
C TYR A 331 -3.34 -6.32 -5.23
N VAL A 332 -3.88 -7.10 -6.16
CA VAL A 332 -3.62 -6.95 -7.59
C VAL A 332 -4.96 -7.00 -8.33
N PRO A 333 -5.22 -6.13 -9.33
CA PRO A 333 -6.43 -6.23 -10.14
C PRO A 333 -6.49 -7.58 -10.89
N GLU A 334 -7.71 -8.05 -11.17
CA GLU A 334 -7.89 -9.15 -12.11
C GLU A 334 -7.29 -8.78 -13.48
N GLN A 335 -6.75 -9.78 -14.17
CA GLN A 335 -6.21 -9.57 -15.50
C GLN A 335 -7.34 -9.10 -16.42
N LEU A 336 -7.08 -8.11 -17.27
CA LEU A 336 -7.99 -7.78 -18.34
C LEU A 336 -8.07 -9.00 -19.27
N LEU A 337 -9.10 -9.83 -19.12
CA LEU A 337 -9.48 -10.81 -20.13
C LEU A 337 -9.80 -10.02 -21.40
N GLY A 338 -8.89 -10.02 -22.37
CA GLY A 338 -9.09 -9.40 -23.68
C GLY A 338 -8.38 -8.07 -23.94
N ALA A 339 -7.47 -7.59 -23.08
CA ALA A 339 -6.52 -6.56 -23.53
C ALA A 339 -5.56 -7.22 -24.54
N PRO A 340 -5.55 -6.83 -25.83
CA PRO A 340 -4.70 -7.51 -26.80
C PRO A 340 -3.25 -7.26 -26.41
N ALA A 341 -2.51 -8.35 -26.20
CA ALA A 341 -1.05 -8.35 -26.04
C ALA A 341 -0.30 -7.81 -27.29
N ALA A 342 -1.01 -7.20 -28.24
CA ALA A 342 -0.54 -6.85 -29.58
C ALA A 342 -0.20 -5.36 -29.79
N ARG A 343 -0.29 -4.48 -28.79
CA ARG A 343 0.18 -3.08 -28.93
C ARG A 343 1.62 -2.84 -28.45
N ALA A 344 2.35 -3.91 -28.14
CA ALA A 344 3.78 -3.87 -27.86
C ALA A 344 4.68 -3.74 -29.11
N ALA A 345 4.11 -3.62 -30.31
CA ALA A 345 4.84 -3.31 -31.53
C ALA A 345 4.19 -2.11 -32.23
N GLY A 346 5.03 -1.17 -32.67
CA GLY A 346 4.64 0.18 -33.08
C GLY A 346 3.47 0.24 -34.07
N SER A 347 2.48 1.05 -33.73
CA SER A 347 1.76 1.88 -34.68
C SER A 347 1.14 3.03 -33.91
N VAL A 348 1.61 4.24 -34.22
CA VAL A 348 0.97 5.48 -33.78
C VAL A 348 -0.31 5.60 -34.59
N SER A 349 -1.47 5.53 -33.92
CA SER A 349 -2.71 6.02 -34.51
C SER A 349 -2.98 7.42 -33.93
N PRO A 350 -3.25 8.43 -34.77
CA PRO A 350 -3.34 9.81 -34.32
C PRO A 350 -4.72 10.05 -33.71
N VAL A 351 -4.81 10.06 -32.38
CA VAL A 351 -5.91 10.76 -31.72
C VAL A 351 -5.44 12.19 -31.50
N GLN A 352 -5.93 13.07 -32.37
CA GLN A 352 -5.70 14.50 -32.36
C GLN A 352 -6.22 15.14 -31.07
N SER A 353 -5.33 15.89 -30.44
CA SER A 353 -5.51 17.22 -29.81
C SER A 353 -6.76 17.49 -28.95
N VAL A 354 -6.54 17.58 -27.64
CA VAL A 354 -7.29 18.52 -26.75
C VAL A 354 -6.34 19.47 -25.99
N TRP A 355 -5.02 19.41 -26.24
CA TRP A 355 -4.03 20.25 -25.54
C TRP A 355 -3.26 21.17 -26.48
N THR A 356 -3.98 22.09 -27.13
CA THR A 356 -3.40 23.30 -27.74
C THR A 356 -4.41 24.44 -27.67
N ALA A 357 -4.40 25.20 -26.58
CA ALA A 357 -4.76 26.62 -26.53
C ALA A 357 -4.55 27.18 -25.11
N ALA A 358 -3.34 27.68 -24.83
CA ALA A 358 -3.10 28.79 -23.91
C ALA A 358 -1.60 29.12 -23.86
N SER A 359 -1.06 29.71 -24.92
CA SER A 359 0.16 30.52 -24.86
C SER A 359 0.33 31.29 -26.17
N THR A 360 -0.41 32.39 -26.30
CA THR A 360 -0.08 33.44 -27.25
C THR A 360 0.11 34.75 -26.50
N ARG A 361 1.41 35.06 -26.33
CA ARG A 361 2.09 36.35 -26.48
C ARG A 361 1.56 37.57 -25.70
N SER A 362 2.46 38.12 -24.89
CA SER A 362 2.75 39.56 -24.85
C SER A 362 4.18 39.76 -24.35
N SER A 363 5.15 39.91 -25.27
CA SER A 363 6.45 40.50 -24.96
C SER A 363 6.46 41.92 -25.55
N PRO A 364 6.93 42.94 -24.82
CA PRO A 364 7.01 44.30 -25.34
C PRO A 364 8.26 44.48 -26.20
N GLY A 365 8.09 45.12 -27.36
CA GLY A 365 9.18 45.49 -28.25
C GLY A 365 10.07 46.59 -27.64
N ARG A 366 11.39 46.41 -27.77
CA ARG A 366 12.36 47.50 -27.63
C ARG A 366 12.57 48.13 -29.01
N GLY A 367 12.27 49.43 -29.11
CA GLY A 367 12.63 50.28 -30.24
C GLY A 367 14.08 50.78 -30.18
N PRO A 368 14.56 51.46 -31.24
CA PRO A 368 15.97 51.56 -31.57
C PRO A 368 16.68 52.78 -30.97
N GLU A 369 18.01 52.68 -30.89
CA GLU A 369 18.97 53.74 -30.59
C GLU A 369 18.78 54.97 -31.48
N MET A 370 18.82 56.15 -30.86
CA MET A 370 19.00 57.42 -31.53
C MET A 370 20.24 58.10 -30.94
N ARG A 371 21.24 58.35 -31.80
CA ARG A 371 22.42 59.19 -31.52
C ARG A 371 21.99 60.62 -31.19
N ARG A 372 22.68 61.27 -30.23
CA ARG A 372 23.39 62.55 -30.40
C ARG A 372 23.96 63.07 -29.07
N SER A 373 25.10 63.76 -29.24
CA SER A 373 25.85 64.62 -28.30
C SER A 373 26.83 63.93 -27.37
#